data_AF-A0A3N5FUK3-F1
#
_entry.id   AF-A0A3N5FUK3-F1
#
_cell.length_a   1.000
_cell.length_b   1.000
_cell.length_c   1.000
_cell.angle_alpha   90.00
_cell.angle_beta   90.00
_cell.angle_gamma   90.00
#
_symmetry.space_group_name_H-M   'P 1'
#
loop_
_entity.id
_entity.type
_entity.pdbx_description
1 polymer ?
#
loop_
_entity_poly.entity_id
_entity_poly.type
_entity_poly.pdbx_seq_one_letter_code
_entity_poly.pdbx_strand_id
1 'polypeptide(L)' 'SRPAAGAVRRNPAGPDGDRLLLDAAFLVRQARAAEFEAAVERCAARLGIQGCELTLTGPWPPYNFVGEEP' A
#
# COMPACT_ATOMS: atom_id res chain seq x y z
N SER A 1 -16.75 15.96 5.85
CA SER A 1 -16.23 14.80 6.60
C SER A 1 -14.78 14.54 6.16
N ARG A 2 -13.84 14.36 7.10
CA ARG A 2 -12.46 13.93 6.75
C ARG A 2 -12.50 12.44 6.45
N PRO A 3 -12.05 11.94 5.30
CA PRO A 3 -11.86 10.51 5.13
C PRO A 3 -10.66 10.08 6.00
N ALA A 4 -10.92 9.37 7.09
CA ALA A 4 -9.88 8.71 7.85
C ALA A 4 -9.36 7.53 7.03
N ALA A 5 -8.27 7.74 6.31
CA ALA A 5 -7.43 6.67 5.77
C ALA A 5 -6.15 6.68 6.63
N GLY A 6 -5.99 5.67 7.48
CA GLY A 6 -4.73 5.45 8.19
C GLY A 6 -3.72 4.87 7.19
N ALA A 7 -2.48 5.38 7.20
CA ALA A 7 -1.40 4.84 6.41
C ALA A 7 -0.19 4.60 7.31
N VAL A 8 0.37 3.39 7.26
CA VAL A 8 1.58 3.03 7.99
C VAL A 8 2.68 2.78 6.96
N ARG A 9 3.83 3.46 7.10
CA ARG A 9 5.03 3.17 6.31
C ARG A 9 5.91 2.20 7.08
N ARG A 10 6.38 1.15 6.41
CA ARG A 10 7.32 0.17 6.95
C ARG A 10 8.72 0.41 6.39
N ASN A 11 9.74 -0.06 7.11
CA ASN A 11 11.11 0.04 6.64
C ASN A 11 11.33 -0.95 5.48
N PRO A 12 11.74 -0.48 4.29
CA PRO A 12 11.96 -1.36 3.15
C PRO A 12 13.20 -2.25 3.38
N ALA A 13 13.00 -3.53 3.70
CA ALA A 13 14.04 -4.55 3.69
C ALA A 13 13.91 -5.37 2.39
N GLY A 14 14.52 -4.90 1.30
CA GLY A 14 14.61 -5.66 0.06
C GLY A 14 15.86 -6.55 0.04
N PRO A 15 15.83 -7.73 -0.61
CA PRO A 15 17.06 -8.47 -0.93
C PRO A 15 17.97 -7.63 -1.83
N ASP A 16 19.29 -7.75 -1.65
CA ASP A 16 20.29 -6.94 -2.34
C ASP A 16 20.11 -6.96 -3.87
N GLY A 17 19.63 -5.86 -4.45
CA GLY A 17 19.50 -5.67 -5.89
C GLY A 17 18.32 -4.80 -6.30
N ASP A 18 17.13 -5.05 -5.73
CA ASP A 18 15.92 -4.27 -5.99
C ASP A 18 15.62 -3.33 -4.82
N ARG A 19 15.78 -2.03 -5.08
CA ARG A 19 15.51 -1.00 -4.06
C ARG A 19 14.00 -0.85 -3.89
N LEU A 20 13.46 -1.45 -2.83
CA LEU A 20 12.10 -1.19 -2.39
C LEU A 20 11.96 0.28 -1.96
N LEU A 21 11.24 1.07 -2.77
CA LEU A 21 11.10 2.52 -2.57
C LEU A 21 10.03 2.87 -1.53
N LEU A 22 8.99 2.05 -1.42
CA LEU A 22 7.86 2.27 -0.52
C LEU A 22 7.23 0.93 -0.14
N ASP A 23 7.10 0.71 1.17
CA ASP A 23 6.22 -0.30 1.74
C ASP A 23 5.22 0.41 2.66
N ALA A 24 3.95 0.36 2.29
CA ALA A 24 2.89 1.02 3.03
C ALA A 24 1.60 0.20 3.02
N ALA A 25 0.91 0.20 4.16
CA ALA A 25 -0.42 -0.37 4.30
C ALA A 25 -1.45 0.76 4.50
N PHE A 26 -2.61 0.63 3.84
CA PHE A 26 -3.70 1.60 3.91
C PHE A 26 -4.96 0.97 4.49
N LEU A 27 -5.52 1.60 5.53
CA LEU A 27 -6.84 1.24 6.03
C LEU A 27 -7.90 1.97 5.20
N VAL A 28 -8.64 1.21 4.40
CA VAL A 28 -9.66 1.75 3.48
C VAL A 28 -11.04 1.34 3.98
N ARG A 29 -12.01 2.26 3.89
CA ARG A 29 -13.43 1.93 4.15
C ARG A 29 -13.88 0.89 3.11
N GLN A 30 -14.54 -0.18 3.55
CA GLN A 30 -14.97 -1.29 2.67
C GLN A 30 -15.75 -0.82 1.43
N ALA A 31 -16.66 0.14 1.60
CA ALA A 31 -17.43 0.71 0.48
C ALA A 31 -16.59 1.46 -0.58
N ARG A 32 -15.30 1.73 -0.31
CA ARG A 32 -14.35 2.40 -1.23
C ARG A 32 -13.20 1.49 -1.66
N ALA A 33 -13.26 0.19 -1.37
CA ALA A 33 -12.19 -0.75 -1.74
C ALA A 33 -11.97 -0.79 -3.26
N ALA A 34 -13.03 -0.92 -4.05
CA ALA A 34 -12.94 -0.93 -5.51
C ALA A 34 -12.39 0.40 -6.09
N GLU A 35 -12.72 1.54 -5.48
CA GLU A 35 -12.17 2.84 -5.88
C GLU A 35 -10.66 2.92 -5.60
N PHE A 36 -10.23 2.36 -4.47
CA PHE A 36 -8.83 2.27 -4.10
C PHE A 36 -8.05 1.35 -5.04
N GLU A 37 -8.56 0.15 -5.34
CA GLU A 37 -7.96 -0.79 -6.31
C GLU A 37 -7.76 -0.12 -7.67
N ALA A 38 -8.80 0.54 -8.21
CA ALA A 38 -8.70 1.25 -9.47
C ALA A 38 -7.67 2.40 -9.43
N ALA A 39 -7.50 3.06 -8.27
CA ALA A 39 -6.47 4.08 -8.10
C ALA A 39 -5.06 3.47 -8.09
N VAL A 40 -4.88 2.31 -7.45
CA VAL A 40 -3.62 1.58 -7.42
C VAL A 40 -3.22 1.11 -8.83
N GLU A 41 -4.15 0.57 -9.62
CA GLU A 41 -3.89 0.18 -11.01
C GLU A 41 -3.41 1.35 -11.87
N ARG A 42 -4.05 2.52 -11.76
CA ARG A 42 -3.60 3.74 -12.46
C ARG A 42 -2.22 4.22 -11.99
N CYS A 43 -1.86 3.99 -10.72
CA CYS A 43 -0.53 4.27 -10.22
C CYS A 43 0.49 3.28 -10.79
N ALA A 44 0.21 1.98 -10.77
CA ALA A 44 1.06 0.94 -11.31
C ALA A 44 1.38 1.17 -12.79
N ALA A 45 0.37 1.51 -13.60
CA ALA A 45 0.57 1.81 -15.02
C ALA A 45 1.53 3.00 -15.24
N ARG A 46 1.40 4.07 -14.44
CA ARG A 46 2.28 5.25 -14.53
C ARG A 46 3.70 4.96 -14.06
N LEU A 47 3.84 4.19 -12.98
CA LEU A 47 5.13 3.80 -12.43
C LEU A 47 5.88 2.82 -13.35
N GLY A 48 5.15 1.92 -14.02
CA GLY A 48 5.73 1.00 -15.00
C GLY A 48 6.43 1.72 -16.15
N ILE A 49 5.88 2.86 -16.61
CA ILE A 49 6.53 3.72 -17.62
C ILE A 49 7.88 4.27 -17.11
N GLN A 50 8.01 4.43 -15.80
CA GLN A 50 9.22 4.93 -15.13
C GLN A 50 10.16 3.80 -14.69
N GLY A 51 9.91 2.55 -15.09
CA GLY A 51 10.71 1.39 -14.70
C GLY A 51 10.50 0.94 -13.26
N CYS A 52 9.41 1.35 -12.62
CA CYS A 52 9.06 0.97 -11.25
C CYS A 52 7.96 -0.10 -11.26
N GLU A 53 8.14 -1.15 -10.46
CA GLU A 53 7.10 -2.14 -10.18
C GLU A 53 6.29 -1.74 -8.94
N LEU A 54 4.98 -1.93 -9.00
CA LEU A 54 4.08 -1.73 -7.86
C LEU A 54 3.23 -2.97 -7.67
N THR A 55 3.31 -3.55 -6.47
CA THR A 55 2.53 -4.74 -6.10
C THR A 55 1.52 -4.39 -5.02
N LEU A 56 0.24 -4.62 -5.29
CA LEU A 56 -0.81 -4.56 -4.28
C LEU A 56 -0.96 -5.95 -3.64
N THR A 57 -0.59 -6.05 -2.37
CA THR A 57 -0.86 -7.25 -1.57
C THR A 57 -2.10 -6.97 -0.74
N GLY A 58 -3.11 -7.86 -0.76
CA GLY A 58 -4.32 -7.73 0.05
C GLY A 58 -5.53 -8.48 -0.49
N PRO A 59 -6.69 -8.38 0.20
CA PRO A 59 -6.93 -7.57 1.41
C PRO A 59 -6.25 -8.16 2.67
N TRP A 60 -5.58 -7.31 3.45
CA TRP A 60 -4.92 -7.74 4.69
C TRP A 60 -5.94 -7.77 5.83
N PRO A 61 -5.88 -8.78 6.72
CA PRO A 61 -6.71 -8.80 7.91
C PRO A 61 -6.50 -7.54 8.77
N PRO A 62 -7.56 -6.98 9.40
CA PRO A 62 -7.52 -5.70 10.12
C PRO A 62 -6.47 -5.63 11.23
N TYR A 63 -6.09 -6.78 11.81
CA TYR A 63 -5.09 -6.86 12.86
C TYR A 63 -3.66 -6.52 12.39
N ASN A 64 -3.42 -6.37 11.09
CA ASN A 64 -2.13 -5.86 10.58
C ASN A 64 -1.95 -4.35 10.78
N PHE A 65 -2.99 -3.64 11.22
CA PHE A 65 -2.95 -2.19 11.47
C PHE A 65 -2.82 -1.83 12.96
N VAL A 66 -2.90 -2.82 13.85
CA VAL A 66 -2.55 -2.66 15.27
C VAL A 66 -1.06 -2.97 15.37
N GLY A 67 -0.24 -1.96 15.68
CA GLY A 67 1.18 -2.18 15.93
C GLY A 67 1.37 -3.13 17.12
N GLU A 68 2.48 -3.86 17.15
CA GLU A 68 2.92 -4.50 18.40
C GLU A 68 2.99 -3.41 19.47
N GLU A 69 2.20 -3.55 20.53
CA GLU A 69 2.41 -2.78 21.76
C GLU A 69 3.82 -3.08 22.29
N PRO A 70 4.51 -2.09 22.88
CA PRO A 70 5.87 -2.23 23.39
C PRO A 70 6.02 -3.25 24.52
#